data_AF-A0A804MYJ3-F1
#
_entry.id   AF-A0A804MYJ3-F1
#
_cell.length_a   1.000
_cell.length_b   1.000
_cell.length_c   1.000
_cell.angle_alpha   90.00
_cell.angle_beta   90.00
_cell.angle_gamma   90.00
#
_symmetry.space_group_name_H-M   'P 1'
#
loop_
_entity.id
_entity.type
_entity.pdbx_description
1 polymer ?
#
loop_
_entity_poly.entity_id
_entity_poly.type
_entity_poly.pdbx_seq_one_letter_code
_entity_poly.pdbx_strand_id
1 'polypeptide(L)'
;MCSAEALIYRRRHLTAKSDVYSYGVVLLELLSGQRALDKNRPPGQHNLVEWARPYITNKRRVIHVLDSRLGSQYSLPAAQKVATLALQCLSMDARCRPGVDQVVTALEQLQRPRAH
;
A
#
# COMPACT_ATOMS: atom_id res chain seq x y z
N MET A 1 16.30 12.55 -10.41
CA MET A 1 17.61 12.14 -9.85
C MET A 1 17.37 11.35 -8.58
N CYS A 2 17.15 10.02 -8.66
CA CYS A 2 16.98 9.12 -7.51
C CYS A 2 17.33 7.67 -7.92
N SER A 3 18.56 7.41 -8.39
CA SER A 3 18.91 6.05 -8.86
C SER A 3 20.29 5.52 -8.43
N ALA A 4 21.03 6.20 -7.55
CA ALA A 4 22.39 5.73 -7.19
C ALA A 4 22.54 5.26 -5.72
N GLU A 5 21.75 5.77 -4.77
CA GLU A 5 21.96 5.47 -3.35
C GLU A 5 21.22 4.23 -2.82
N ALA A 6 20.38 3.59 -3.64
CA ALA A 6 19.52 2.48 -3.22
C ALA A 6 20.28 1.21 -2.84
N LEU A 7 21.55 1.06 -3.24
CA LEU A 7 22.33 -0.15 -2.96
C LEU A 7 22.89 -0.22 -1.52
N ILE A 8 23.02 0.91 -0.82
CA ILE A 8 23.59 0.93 0.55
C ILE A 8 22.55 0.51 1.61
N TYR A 9 21.25 0.59 1.30
CA TYR A 9 20.16 0.49 2.27
C TYR A 9 19.66 -0.94 2.58
N ARG A 10 20.29 -2.00 2.05
CA ARG A 10 19.86 -3.39 2.31
C ARG A 10 20.21 -3.91 3.73
N ARG A 11 20.77 -3.06 4.59
CA ARG A 11 20.99 -3.39 6.01
C ARG A 11 19.66 -3.35 6.78
N ARG A 12 19.50 -4.31 7.71
CA ARG A 12 18.36 -4.48 8.63
C ARG A 12 18.18 -3.29 9.58
N HIS A 13 17.93 -2.10 9.04
CA HIS A 13 17.67 -0.91 9.82
C HIS A 13 16.19 -0.88 10.21
N LEU A 14 15.92 -1.44 11.39
CA LEU A 14 14.67 -1.24 12.12
C LEU A 14 14.56 0.26 12.42
N THR A 15 13.64 0.92 11.73
CA THR A 15 13.38 2.35 11.86
C THR A 15 11.87 2.57 11.82
N ALA A 16 11.38 3.71 12.29
CA ALA A 16 9.99 4.07 12.07
C ALA A 16 9.59 3.99 10.57
N LYS A 17 10.54 4.20 9.65
CA LYS A 17 10.33 4.04 8.21
C LYS A 17 10.20 2.59 7.76
N SER A 18 10.84 1.62 8.42
CA SER A 18 10.57 0.20 8.15
C SER A 18 9.18 -0.19 8.64
N ASP A 19 8.73 0.37 9.76
CA ASP A 19 7.38 0.13 10.27
C ASP A 19 6.32 0.70 9.33
N VAL A 20 6.54 1.91 8.79
CA VAL A 20 5.69 2.49 7.75
C VAL A 20 5.64 1.60 6.50
N TYR A 21 6.75 0.98 6.09
CA TYR A 21 6.75 0.04 4.97
C TYR A 21 5.86 -1.18 5.26
N SER A 22 6.05 -1.79 6.43
CA SER A 22 5.24 -2.92 6.88
C SER A 22 3.75 -2.55 6.98
N TYR A 23 3.44 -1.35 7.45
CA TYR A 23 2.08 -0.83 7.47
C TYR A 23 1.50 -0.66 6.06
N GLY A 24 2.30 -0.24 5.08
CA GLY A 24 1.92 -0.22 3.66
C GLY A 24 1.54 -1.60 3.12
N VAL A 25 2.21 -2.66 3.57
CA VAL A 25 1.83 -4.06 3.25
C VAL A 25 0.47 -4.38 3.86
N VAL A 26 0.25 -4.04 5.14
CA VAL A 26 -1.05 -4.26 5.81
C VAL A 26 -2.18 -3.51 5.12
N LEU A 27 -1.96 -2.27 4.67
CA LEU A 27 -2.95 -1.54 3.89
C LEU A 27 -3.33 -2.26 2.59
N LEU A 28 -2.36 -2.90 1.92
CA LEU A 28 -2.67 -3.74 0.76
C LEU A 28 -3.44 -4.99 1.15
N GLU A 29 -3.04 -5.69 2.22
CA GLU A 29 -3.77 -6.87 2.70
C GLU A 29 -5.23 -6.55 3.02
N LEU A 30 -5.49 -5.39 3.64
CA LEU A 30 -6.84 -4.90 3.91
C LEU A 30 -7.61 -4.55 2.65
N LEU A 31 -6.97 -3.89 1.67
CA LEU A 31 -7.63 -3.55 0.41
C LEU A 31 -8.01 -4.78 -0.41
N SER A 32 -7.13 -5.78 -0.46
CA SER A 32 -7.30 -6.94 -1.33
C SER A 32 -7.90 -8.15 -0.65
N GLY A 33 -7.95 -8.18 0.67
CA GLY A 33 -8.36 -9.36 1.42
C GLY A 33 -7.41 -10.55 1.25
N GLN A 34 -6.18 -10.29 0.83
CA GLN A 34 -5.18 -11.29 0.48
C GLN A 34 -3.99 -11.22 1.42
N ARG A 35 -3.33 -12.35 1.67
CA ARG A 35 -2.10 -12.41 2.48
C ARG A 35 -0.92 -11.75 1.77
N ALA A 36 -0.02 -11.11 2.52
CA ALA A 36 1.19 -10.49 2.01
C ALA A 36 2.13 -11.48 1.29
N LEU A 37 2.24 -12.70 1.81
CA LEU A 37 2.99 -13.80 1.23
C LEU A 37 2.13 -15.05 1.14
N ASP A 38 1.98 -15.58 -0.07
CA ASP A 38 1.15 -16.75 -0.36
C ASP A 38 1.80 -17.64 -1.42
N LYS A 39 2.32 -18.78 -0.98
CA LYS A 39 3.01 -19.75 -1.85
C LYS A 39 2.05 -20.55 -2.74
N ASN A 40 0.74 -20.44 -2.53
CA ASN A 40 -0.25 -21.15 -3.32
C ASN A 40 -0.71 -20.35 -4.55
N ARG A 41 -0.26 -19.09 -4.69
CA ARG A 41 -0.52 -18.27 -5.88
C ARG A 41 0.36 -18.68 -7.05
N PRO A 42 0.04 -18.25 -8.29
CA PRO A 42 0.91 -18.47 -9.43
C PRO A 42 2.32 -17.90 -9.21
N PRO A 43 3.35 -18.48 -9.89
CA PRO A 43 4.70 -17.95 -9.87
C PRO A 43 4.73 -16.44 -10.20
N GLY A 44 5.52 -15.69 -9.43
CA GLY A 44 5.62 -14.22 -9.56
C GLY A 44 4.49 -13.45 -8.88
N GLN A 45 3.49 -14.11 -8.27
CA GLN A 45 2.40 -13.47 -7.53
C GLN A 45 2.40 -13.79 -6.04
N HIS A 46 3.42 -14.52 -5.55
CA HIS A 46 3.50 -14.89 -4.13
C HIS A 46 3.60 -13.67 -3.22
N ASN A 47 4.29 -12.62 -3.66
CA ASN A 47 4.43 -11.37 -2.93
C ASN A 47 3.32 -10.40 -3.36
N LEU A 48 2.44 -10.04 -2.42
CA LEU A 48 1.31 -9.16 -2.67
C LEU A 48 1.74 -7.79 -3.21
N VAL A 49 2.86 -7.24 -2.72
CA VAL A 49 3.38 -5.94 -3.16
C VAL A 49 3.80 -6.01 -4.61
N GLU A 50 4.54 -7.05 -5.01
CA GLU A 50 5.01 -7.23 -6.38
C GLU A 50 3.83 -7.42 -7.34
N TRP A 51 2.86 -8.24 -6.95
CA TRP A 51 1.64 -8.46 -7.72
C TRP A 51 0.77 -7.20 -7.86
N ALA A 52 0.57 -6.45 -6.77
CA ALA A 52 -0.33 -5.30 -6.75
C ALA A 52 0.26 -4.05 -7.44
N ARG A 53 1.59 -3.89 -7.43
CA ARG A 53 2.31 -2.71 -7.94
C ARG A 53 1.86 -2.21 -9.32
N PRO A 54 1.68 -3.03 -10.38
CA PRO A 54 1.20 -2.55 -11.68
C PRO A 54 -0.25 -2.04 -11.67
N TYR A 55 -1.06 -2.39 -10.67
CA TYR A 55 -2.45 -1.97 -10.55
C TYR A 55 -2.60 -0.71 -9.68
N ILE A 56 -1.92 -0.66 -8.53
CA ILE A 56 -2.06 0.46 -7.58
C ILE A 56 -1.36 1.75 -8.03
N THR A 57 -0.44 1.66 -8.99
CA THR A 57 0.22 2.82 -9.62
C THR A 57 -0.72 3.61 -10.55
N ASN A 58 -1.83 3.01 -10.99
CA ASN A 58 -2.85 3.66 -11.79
C ASN A 58 -4.20 3.63 -11.05
N LYS A 59 -4.72 4.79 -10.66
CA LYS A 59 -5.99 4.91 -9.92
C LYS A 59 -7.15 4.16 -10.58
N ARG A 60 -7.19 4.08 -11.92
CA ARG A 60 -8.25 3.36 -12.65
C ARG A 60 -8.15 1.83 -12.51
N ARG A 61 -6.96 1.30 -12.21
CA ARG A 61 -6.70 -0.12 -12.07
C ARG A 61 -6.80 -0.64 -10.64
N VAL A 62 -6.93 0.25 -9.65
CA VAL A 62 -7.07 -0.11 -8.22
C VAL A 62 -8.21 -1.11 -7.99
N ILE A 63 -9.30 -1.01 -8.74
CA ILE A 63 -10.44 -1.95 -8.71
C ILE A 63 -10.00 -3.42 -8.84
N HIS A 64 -8.94 -3.72 -9.62
CA HIS A 64 -8.47 -5.11 -9.78
C HIS A 64 -7.76 -5.68 -8.55
N VAL A 65 -7.40 -4.83 -7.60
CA VAL A 65 -6.76 -5.23 -6.34
C VAL A 65 -7.78 -5.38 -5.23
N LEU A 66 -8.96 -4.76 -5.34
CA LEU A 66 -9.93 -4.73 -4.24
C LEU A 66 -10.49 -6.11 -3.95
N ASP A 67 -10.69 -6.38 -2.67
CA ASP A 67 -11.31 -7.61 -2.18
C ASP A 67 -12.70 -7.76 -2.80
N SER A 68 -12.90 -8.82 -3.57
CA SER A 68 -14.16 -9.12 -4.24
C SER A 68 -15.32 -9.33 -3.26
N ARG A 69 -15.01 -9.66 -1.99
CA ARG A 69 -16.00 -9.83 -0.92
C ARG A 69 -16.60 -8.50 -0.44
N LEU A 70 -16.01 -7.36 -0.78
CA LEU A 70 -16.57 -6.04 -0.45
C LEU A 70 -17.86 -5.74 -1.23
N GLY A 71 -18.10 -6.41 -2.36
CA GLY A 71 -19.29 -6.18 -3.18
C GLY A 71 -19.40 -4.70 -3.61
N SER A 72 -20.50 -4.04 -3.24
CA SER A 72 -20.73 -2.59 -3.47
C SER A 72 -20.44 -1.72 -2.24
N GLN A 73 -19.96 -2.31 -1.14
CA GLN A 73 -19.79 -1.64 0.15
C GLN A 73 -18.46 -0.88 0.26
N TYR A 74 -18.08 -0.14 -0.78
CA TYR A 74 -16.90 0.70 -0.74
C TYR A 74 -17.06 1.94 -1.61
N SER A 75 -16.38 3.01 -1.20
CA SER A 75 -16.21 4.20 -2.04
C SER A 75 -14.95 4.02 -2.90
N LEU A 76 -15.10 3.92 -4.22
CA LEU A 76 -13.95 3.81 -5.13
C LEU A 76 -12.95 4.98 -4.95
N PRO A 77 -13.38 6.25 -4.78
CA PRO A 77 -12.48 7.34 -4.43
C PRO A 77 -11.69 7.12 -3.13
N ALA A 78 -12.33 6.55 -2.09
CA ALA A 78 -11.65 6.25 -0.84
C ALA A 78 -10.63 5.11 -1.02
N ALA A 79 -11.01 4.04 -1.70
CA ALA A 79 -10.13 2.92 -2.01
C ALA A 79 -8.90 3.37 -2.82
N GLN A 80 -9.08 4.25 -3.81
CA GLN A 80 -7.98 4.85 -4.56
C GLN A 80 -7.03 5.68 -3.69
N LYS A 81 -7.56 6.41 -2.70
CA LYS A 81 -6.74 7.17 -1.75
C LYS A 81 -5.93 6.23 -0.83
N VAL A 82 -6.55 5.17 -0.29
CA VAL A 82 -5.83 4.15 0.49
C VAL A 82 -4.74 3.47 -0.35
N ALA A 83 -5.04 3.11 -1.61
CA ALA A 83 -4.07 2.50 -2.51
C ALA A 83 -2.89 3.44 -2.81
N THR A 84 -3.15 4.74 -2.94
CA THR A 84 -2.11 5.76 -3.10
C THR A 84 -1.24 5.87 -1.84
N LEU A 85 -1.85 5.87 -0.66
CA LEU A 85 -1.13 5.89 0.62
C LEU A 85 -0.26 4.64 0.79
N ALA A 86 -0.82 3.46 0.50
CA ALA A 86 -0.08 2.20 0.51
C ALA A 86 1.14 2.24 -0.42
N LEU A 87 0.96 2.76 -1.65
CA LEU A 87 2.07 2.91 -2.61
C LEU A 87 3.19 3.82 -2.08
N GLN A 88 2.84 4.92 -1.38
CA GLN A 88 3.82 5.81 -0.76
C GLN A 88 4.58 5.12 0.39
N CYS A 89 3.86 4.40 1.26
CA CYS A 89 4.45 3.60 2.33
C CYS A 89 5.40 2.52 1.80
N LEU A 90 5.07 1.92 0.65
CA LEU A 90 5.84 0.86 -0.02
C LEU A 90 6.98 1.39 -0.91
N SER A 91 7.37 2.65 -0.76
CA SER A 91 8.54 3.19 -1.44
C SER A 91 9.82 2.43 -1.04
N MET A 92 10.63 2.10 -2.05
CA MET A 92 11.95 1.50 -1.82
C MET A 92 12.89 2.49 -1.11
N ASP A 93 12.82 3.77 -1.49
CA ASP A 93 13.52 4.85 -0.77
C ASP A 93 12.74 5.20 0.50
N ALA A 94 13.35 4.93 1.66
CA ALA A 94 12.77 5.20 2.98
C ALA A 94 12.49 6.69 3.22
N ARG A 95 13.23 7.60 2.56
CA ARG A 95 13.03 9.06 2.66
C ARG A 95 11.73 9.49 1.99
N CYS A 96 11.31 8.78 0.94
CA CYS A 96 10.08 9.04 0.20
C CYS A 96 8.83 8.46 0.88
N ARG A 97 8.99 7.61 1.91
CA ARG A 97 7.86 7.13 2.70
C ARG A 97 7.33 8.28 3.56
N PRO A 98 6.01 8.36 3.83
CA PRO A 98 5.45 9.36 4.73
C PRO A 98 5.93 9.18 6.18
N GLY A 99 5.74 10.21 7.01
CA GLY A 99 5.77 10.09 8.47
C GLY A 99 4.54 9.33 8.99
N VAL A 100 4.64 8.73 10.18
CA VAL A 100 3.51 7.96 10.75
C VAL A 100 2.30 8.85 11.05
N ASP A 101 2.55 10.09 11.47
CA ASP A 101 1.59 11.17 11.65
C ASP A 101 0.86 11.51 10.33
N GLN A 102 1.58 11.54 9.22
CA GLN A 102 1.00 11.77 7.89
C GLN A 102 0.12 10.59 7.46
N VAL A 103 0.54 9.35 7.75
CA VAL A 103 -0.25 8.14 7.48
C VAL A 103 -1.56 8.17 8.27
N VAL A 104 -1.50 8.46 9.57
CA VAL A 104 -2.69 8.57 10.44
C VAL A 104 -3.62 9.66 9.94
N THR A 105 -3.09 10.87 9.71
CA THR A 105 -3.89 12.01 9.20
C THR A 105 -4.61 11.67 7.90
N ALA A 106 -3.92 11.00 6.96
CA ALA A 106 -4.51 10.60 5.69
C ALA A 106 -5.66 9.58 5.89
N LEU A 107 -5.52 8.65 6.83
CA LEU A 107 -6.57 7.67 7.14
C LEU A 107 -7.76 8.28 7.89
N GLU A 108 -7.53 9.18 8.84
CA GLU A 108 -8.60 9.88 9.56
C GLU A 108 -9.48 10.70 8.60
N GLN A 109 -8.87 11.35 7.61
CA GLN A 109 -9.61 12.07 6.56
C GLN A 109 -10.49 11.16 5.70
N LEU A 110 -10.20 9.85 5.64
CA LEU A 110 -11.00 8.86 4.92
C LEU A 110 -12.13 8.30 5.77
N GLN A 111 -11.95 8.24 7.09
CA GLN A 111 -12.96 7.72 8.02
C GLN A 111 -14.06 8.72 8.33
N ARG A 112 -13.80 10.03 8.21
CA ARG A 112 -14.84 11.04 8.41
C ARG A 112 -16.01 10.76 7.45
N PRO A 113 -17.22 10.45 7.96
CA PRO A 113 -18.38 10.30 7.11
C PRO A 113 -18.54 11.57 6.29
N ARG A 114 -18.77 11.45 4.99
CA ARG A 114 -19.28 12.59 4.25
C ARG A 114 -20.64 12.92 4.86
N ALA A 115 -20.72 14.03 5.60
CA ALA A 115 -21.97 14.56 6.09
C ALA A 115 -22.82 14.98 4.87
N HIS A 116 -23.75 14.11 4.48
CA HIS A 116 -24.80 14.37 3.49
C HIS A 116 -26.10 13.80 4.06
#